data_AF-A0A257A0D8-F1
#
_entry.id   AF-A0A257A0D8-F1
#
_cell.length_a   1.000
_cell.length_b   1.000
_cell.length_c   1.000
_cell.angle_alpha   90.00
_cell.angle_beta   90.00
_cell.angle_gamma   90.00
#
_symmetry.space_group_name_H-M   'P 1'
#
loop_
_entity.id
_entity.type
_entity.pdbx_description
1 polymer ?
#
loop_
_entity_poly.entity_id
_entity_poly.type
_entity_poly.pdbx_seq_one_letter_code
_entity_poly.pdbx_strand_id
1 'polypeptide(L)'
;MRLDHIFITHWHADHFAGLFGLLETMSLEKRKKPLYLYGPEASKFFEVLAELGYSSKGFAVNPIDVPFDSKEKTILLEDEEYQIVSVPVNHGIPAVAYAFIEKDRVK
;
A
#
# COMPACT_ATOMS: atom_id res chain seq x y z
N MET A 1 -9.18 -7.15 -13.23
CA MET A 1 -8.17 -7.49 -12.18
C MET A 1 -8.82 -7.47 -10.80
N ARG A 2 -8.50 -8.42 -9.90
CA ARG A 2 -9.11 -8.57 -8.55
C ARG A 2 -8.32 -7.93 -7.39
N LEU A 3 -7.24 -7.20 -7.69
CA LEU A 3 -6.37 -6.60 -6.67
C LEU A 3 -6.98 -5.29 -6.15
N ASP A 4 -7.19 -5.18 -4.84
CA ASP A 4 -7.81 -4.00 -4.20
C ASP A 4 -6.86 -3.27 -3.24
N HIS A 5 -5.84 -3.95 -2.70
CA HIS A 5 -4.86 -3.40 -1.76
C HIS A 5 -3.43 -3.78 -2.18
N ILE A 6 -2.49 -2.83 -2.07
CA ILE A 6 -1.06 -3.02 -2.30
C ILE A 6 -0.31 -2.50 -1.07
N PHE A 7 0.60 -3.31 -0.53
CA PHE A 7 1.42 -2.95 0.63
C PHE A 7 2.89 -2.86 0.21
N ILE A 8 3.45 -1.66 0.28
CA ILE A 8 4.87 -1.39 -0.03
C ILE A 8 5.63 -1.27 1.29
N THR A 9 6.72 -2.04 1.43
CA THR A 9 7.51 -2.06 2.66
C THR A 9 8.41 -0.82 2.79
N HIS A 10 9.00 -0.39 1.68
CA HIS A 10 9.87 0.80 1.59
C HIS A 10 10.06 1.21 0.12
N TRP A 11 10.62 2.40 -0.12
CA TRP A 11 10.76 2.98 -1.46
C TRP A 11 12.13 2.77 -2.11
N HIS A 12 12.66 1.55 -2.06
CA HIS A 12 13.68 1.14 -3.04
C HIS A 12 13.02 0.64 -4.32
N ALA A 13 13.62 0.93 -5.47
CA ALA A 13 13.01 0.72 -6.77
C ALA A 13 12.61 -0.74 -7.03
N ASP A 14 13.37 -1.70 -6.51
CA ASP A 14 13.07 -3.14 -6.58
C ASP A 14 11.78 -3.54 -5.85
N HIS A 15 11.27 -2.70 -4.94
CA HIS A 15 10.02 -2.91 -4.21
C HIS A 15 8.80 -2.19 -4.80
N PHE A 16 8.99 -1.14 -5.61
CA PHE A 16 7.85 -0.34 -6.13
C PHE A 16 7.86 -0.07 -7.64
N ALA A 17 8.95 -0.27 -8.38
CA ALA A 17 9.02 0.12 -9.79
C ALA A 17 8.00 -0.65 -10.67
N GLY A 18 7.55 -1.83 -10.25
CA GLY A 18 6.46 -2.54 -10.93
C GLY A 18 5.11 -1.80 -10.88
N LEU A 19 4.92 -0.87 -9.93
CA LEU A 19 3.68 -0.15 -9.73
C LEU A 19 3.31 0.72 -10.94
N PHE A 20 4.28 1.36 -11.60
CA PHE A 20 4.03 2.21 -12.77
C PHE A 20 3.28 1.45 -13.88
N GLY A 21 3.82 0.29 -14.29
CA GLY A 21 3.20 -0.54 -15.32
C GLY A 21 1.90 -1.19 -14.87
N LEU A 22 1.80 -1.55 -13.57
CA LEU A 22 0.60 -2.14 -13.01
C LEU A 22 -0.59 -1.16 -13.03
N LEU A 23 -0.37 0.11 -12.65
CA LEU A 23 -1.40 1.15 -12.67
C LEU A 23 -1.90 1.44 -14.09
N GLU A 24 -0.98 1.52 -15.06
CA GLU A 24 -1.34 1.67 -16.47
C GLU A 24 -2.16 0.48 -16.98
N THR A 25 -1.73 -0.75 -16.65
CA THR A 25 -2.48 -1.96 -17.00
C THR A 25 -3.88 -1.95 -16.39
N MET A 26 -4.03 -1.59 -15.11
CA MET A 26 -5.34 -1.46 -14.46
C MET A 26 -6.24 -0.42 -15.17
N SER A 27 -5.66 0.68 -15.60
CA SER A 27 -6.35 1.75 -16.33
C SER A 27 -6.84 1.28 -17.71
N LEU A 28 -5.97 0.61 -18.47
CA LEU A 28 -6.30 0.02 -19.78
C LEU A 28 -7.40 -1.04 -19.70
N GLU A 29 -7.38 -1.84 -18.63
CA GLU A 29 -8.42 -2.82 -18.28
C GLU A 29 -9.72 -2.16 -17.75
N LYS A 30 -9.84 -0.83 -17.84
CA LYS A 30 -11.01 -0.04 -17.44
C LYS A 30 -11.46 -0.32 -16.01
N ARG A 31 -10.51 -0.56 -15.09
CA ARG A 31 -10.81 -0.67 -13.66
C ARG A 31 -11.64 0.55 -13.21
N LYS A 32 -12.64 0.31 -12.34
CA LYS A 32 -13.44 1.35 -11.70
C LYS A 32 -13.34 1.35 -10.18
N LYS A 33 -13.05 0.19 -9.58
CA LYS A 33 -12.89 0.06 -8.14
C LYS A 33 -11.67 0.85 -7.66
N PRO A 34 -11.73 1.50 -6.48
CA PRO A 34 -10.57 2.15 -5.90
C PRO A 34 -9.45 1.15 -5.61
N LEU A 35 -8.21 1.60 -5.60
CA LEU A 35 -7.04 0.84 -5.17
C LEU A 35 -6.46 1.52 -3.93
N TYR A 36 -6.16 0.76 -2.88
CA TYR A 36 -5.54 1.28 -1.67
C TYR A 36 -4.05 0.94 -1.66
N LEU A 37 -3.19 1.95 -1.52
CA LEU A 37 -1.75 1.81 -1.54
C LEU A 37 -1.17 2.18 -0.16
N TYR A 38 -0.66 1.19 0.55
CA TYR A 38 -0.10 1.35 1.89
C TYR A 38 1.43 1.43 1.80
N GLY A 39 2.02 2.35 2.54
CA GLY A 39 3.47 2.45 2.68
C GLY A 39 3.88 3.61 3.58
N PRO A 40 5.14 3.65 4.06
CA PRO A 40 5.65 4.82 4.76
C PRO A 40 5.62 6.03 3.82
N GLU A 41 5.10 7.20 4.21
CA GLU A 41 5.00 8.37 3.31
C GLU A 41 4.33 8.08 1.92
N ALA A 42 3.37 7.15 1.85
CA ALA A 42 2.65 6.80 0.62
C ALA A 42 1.97 7.99 -0.05
N SER A 43 1.43 8.94 0.72
CA SER A 43 0.77 10.13 0.16
C SER A 43 1.76 10.98 -0.64
N LYS A 44 2.94 11.24 -0.06
CA LYS A 44 4.04 11.98 -0.70
C LYS A 44 4.58 11.25 -1.93
N PHE A 45 4.74 9.93 -1.86
CA PHE A 45 5.15 9.15 -3.03
C PHE A 45 4.11 9.26 -4.16
N PHE A 46 2.82 9.18 -3.83
CA PHE A 46 1.75 9.27 -4.82
C PHE A 46 1.61 10.68 -5.41
N GLU A 47 1.88 11.74 -4.65
CA GLU A 47 1.98 13.12 -5.17
C GLU A 47 3.06 13.21 -6.26
N VAL A 48 4.25 12.66 -6.02
CA VAL A 48 5.32 12.62 -7.03
C VAL A 48 4.90 11.83 -8.27
N LEU A 49 4.23 10.69 -8.10
CA LEU A 49 3.67 9.94 -9.22
C LEU A 49 2.67 10.76 -10.03
N ALA A 50 1.81 11.51 -9.36
CA ALA A 50 0.80 12.34 -9.99
C ALA A 50 1.44 13.47 -10.81
N GLU A 51 2.49 14.11 -10.29
CA GLU A 51 3.28 15.13 -11.00
C GLU A 51 3.98 14.57 -12.24
N LEU A 52 4.44 13.32 -12.19
CA LEU A 52 5.01 12.61 -13.33
C LEU A 52 3.96 12.14 -14.37
N GLY A 53 2.68 12.45 -14.16
CA GLY A 53 1.59 12.10 -15.08
C GLY A 53 1.05 10.68 -14.91
N TYR A 54 1.46 9.97 -13.85
CA TYR A 54 0.94 8.65 -13.47
C TYR A 54 -0.28 8.76 -12.52
N SER A 55 -0.86 9.95 -12.39
CA SER A 55 -2.16 10.10 -11.72
C SER A 55 -3.23 9.31 -12.48
N SER A 56 -4.04 8.58 -11.74
CA SER A 56 -4.94 7.58 -12.28
C SER A 56 -6.01 8.16 -13.20
N LYS A 57 -6.05 7.72 -14.47
CA LYS A 57 -6.98 8.23 -15.50
C LYS A 57 -8.34 7.52 -15.56
N GLY A 58 -8.61 6.56 -14.66
CA GLY A 58 -9.80 5.70 -14.77
C GLY A 58 -10.44 5.17 -13.48
N PHE A 59 -9.71 5.20 -12.35
CA PHE A 59 -10.13 4.74 -11.02
C PHE A 59 -9.34 5.48 -9.94
N ALA A 60 -9.83 5.61 -8.71
CA ALA A 60 -9.08 6.28 -7.65
C ALA A 60 -7.95 5.39 -7.09
N VAL A 61 -6.78 5.98 -6.85
CA VAL A 61 -5.71 5.38 -6.03
C VAL A 61 -5.65 6.16 -4.72
N ASN A 62 -5.86 5.46 -3.62
CA ASN A 62 -5.92 6.03 -2.27
C ASN A 62 -4.62 5.66 -1.54
N PRO A 63 -3.65 6.58 -1.43
CA PRO A 63 -2.47 6.35 -0.61
C PRO A 63 -2.85 6.36 0.87
N ILE A 64 -2.24 5.47 1.65
CA ILE A 64 -2.41 5.34 3.10
C ILE A 64 -1.03 5.33 3.74
N ASP A 65 -0.75 6.37 4.52
CA ASP A 65 0.52 6.51 5.23
C ASP A 65 0.59 5.51 6.38
N VAL A 66 1.63 4.67 6.36
CA VAL A 66 1.92 3.70 7.41
C VAL A 66 2.99 4.28 8.34
N PRO A 67 2.73 4.35 9.67
CA PRO A 67 3.71 4.85 10.62
C PRO A 67 5.02 4.06 10.58
N PHE A 68 6.16 4.76 10.53
CA PHE A 68 7.50 4.18 10.45
C PHE A 68 8.49 4.76 11.48
N ASP A 69 8.05 5.74 12.26
CA ASP A 69 8.84 6.48 13.25
C ASP A 69 8.51 6.11 14.71
N SER A 70 7.47 5.29 14.91
CA SER A 70 7.10 4.76 16.23
C SER A 70 7.77 3.42 16.51
N LYS A 71 7.64 2.90 17.74
CA LYS A 71 7.95 1.50 18.07
C LYS A 71 6.69 0.63 18.14
N GLU A 72 5.54 1.23 17.87
CA GLU A 72 4.25 0.62 18.12
C GLU A 72 3.74 -0.14 16.91
N LYS A 73 3.07 -1.25 17.19
CA LYS A 73 2.29 -1.99 16.19
C LYS A 73 1.10 -1.12 15.77
N THR A 74 0.90 -0.97 14.47
CA THR A 74 -0.27 -0.26 13.91
C THR A 74 -1.18 -1.24 13.19
N ILE A 75 -2.48 -1.24 13.53
CA ILE A 75 -3.51 -1.99 12.80
C ILE A 75 -3.94 -1.14 11.60
N LEU A 76 -3.78 -1.68 10.39
CA LEU A 76 -4.08 -0.98 9.13
C LEU A 76 -5.44 -1.35 8.56
N LEU A 77 -5.81 -2.62 8.71
CA LEU A 77 -7.11 -3.17 8.33
C LEU A 77 -7.51 -4.20 9.37
N GLU A 78 -8.80 -4.23 9.68
CA GLU A 78 -9.39 -5.23 10.55
C GLU A 78 -10.81 -5.51 10.08
N ASP A 79 -11.11 -6.79 9.82
CA ASP A 79 -12.47 -7.27 9.56
C ASP A 79 -12.81 -8.44 10.50
N GLU A 80 -13.88 -9.17 10.22
CA GLU A 80 -14.31 -10.30 11.04
C GLU A 80 -13.39 -11.53 10.94
N GLU A 81 -12.63 -11.67 9.84
CA GLU A 81 -11.82 -12.86 9.53
C GLU A 81 -10.32 -12.64 9.75
N TYR A 82 -9.80 -11.43 9.51
CA TYR A 82 -8.37 -11.13 9.61
C TYR A 82 -8.07 -9.70 10.04
N GLN A 83 -6.80 -9.48 10.40
CA GLN A 83 -6.22 -8.16 10.58
C GLN A 83 -4.92 -8.05 9.76
N ILE A 84 -4.67 -6.86 9.21
CA ILE A 84 -3.37 -6.50 8.64
C ILE A 84 -2.74 -5.46 9.54
N VAL A 85 -1.52 -5.75 9.97
CA VAL A 85 -0.80 -4.93 10.94
C VAL A 85 0.58 -4.61 10.40
N SER A 86 1.15 -3.51 10.88
CA SER A 86 2.49 -3.08 10.53
C SER A 86 3.33 -2.78 11.74
N VAL A 87 4.65 -2.96 11.59
CA VAL A 87 5.67 -2.55 12.54
C VAL A 87 6.81 -1.85 11.79
N PRO A 88 7.40 -0.79 12.35
CA PRO A 88 8.58 -0.17 11.77
C PRO A 88 9.80 -1.10 11.80
N VAL A 89 10.65 -1.02 10.78
CA VAL A 89 11.89 -1.81 10.69
C VAL A 89 13.10 -0.93 10.41
N ASN A 90 14.27 -1.38 10.84
CA ASN A 90 15.52 -0.67 10.58
C ASN A 90 16.06 -1.02 9.19
N HIS A 91 16.00 -0.07 8.25
CA HIS A 91 16.41 -0.31 6.86
C HIS A 91 17.08 0.90 6.16
N GLY A 92 17.68 1.83 6.91
CA GLY A 92 18.42 2.98 6.33
C GLY A 92 17.55 4.06 5.65
N ILE A 93 16.32 3.73 5.25
CA ILE A 93 15.25 4.64 4.83
C ILE A 93 13.95 4.30 5.59
N PRO A 94 12.90 5.15 5.54
CA PRO A 94 11.59 4.80 6.08
C PRO A 94 11.10 3.44 5.58
N ALA A 95 10.85 2.52 6.51
CA ALA A 95 10.52 1.13 6.19
C ALA A 95 9.64 0.49 7.26
N VAL A 96 8.77 -0.41 6.81
CA VAL A 96 7.85 -1.17 7.65
C VAL A 96 7.78 -2.63 7.21
N ALA A 97 7.44 -3.51 8.15
CA ALA A 97 7.04 -4.88 7.87
C ALA A 97 5.53 -5.03 8.11
N TYR A 98 4.90 -5.95 7.37
CA TYR A 98 3.48 -6.25 7.50
C TYR A 98 3.28 -7.68 7.99
N ALA A 99 2.23 -7.89 8.79
CA ALA A 99 1.72 -9.22 9.08
C ALA A 99 0.24 -9.29 8.72
N PHE A 100 -0.12 -10.33 7.96
CA PHE A 100 -1.49 -10.75 7.73
C PHE A 100 -1.82 -11.81 8.77
N ILE A 101 -2.79 -11.51 9.64
CA ILE A 101 -3.11 -12.36 10.80
C ILE A 101 -4.58 -12.75 10.67
N GLU A 102 -4.83 -14.02 10.37
CA GLU A 102 -6.16 -14.62 10.45
C GLU A 102 -6.61 -14.67 11.92
N LYS A 103 -7.87 -14.33 12.18
CA LYS A 103 -8.46 -14.41 13.52
C LYS A 103 -8.82 -15.86 13.86
N ASP A 104 -8.72 -16.20 15.15
CA ASP A 104 -9.09 -17.54 15.61
C ASP A 104 -10.54 -17.86 15.24
N ARG A 105 -10.74 -18.97 14.55
CA ARG A 105 -12.07 -19.45 14.12
C ARG A 105 -12.82 -20.22 15.19
N VAL A 106 -12.17 -20.49 16.33
CA VAL A 106 -12.73 -21.24 17.46
C VAL A 106 -12.70 -20.33 18.69
N LYS A 107 -13.89 -20.02 19.22
CA LYS A 107 -14.04 -19.39 20.54
C LYS A 107 -13.92 -20.41 21.66
#